data_AF-A0A960SSN8-F1
#
_entry.id   AF-A0A960SSN8-F1
#
_cell.length_a   1.000
_cell.length_b   1.000
_cell.length_c   1.000
_cell.angle_alpha   90.00
_cell.angle_beta   90.00
_cell.angle_gamma   90.00
#
_symmetry.space_group_name_H-M   'P 1'
#
loop_
_entity.id
_entity.type
_entity.pdbx_description
1 polymer ?
#
loop_
_entity_poly.entity_id
_entity_poly.type
_entity_poly.pdbx_seq_one_letter_code
_entity_poly.pdbx_strand_id
1 'polypeptide(L)'
;MIVPVQKDDVLLADVAAARAEPEALHLWWLGQSGFLVQWQGRRLLFDPYLSDSLTTKYAATDKPHVRMTERVIAPERLDGIDVVTSSHNHTDHLDAATLQPLMAANPGLTVVVPAANVAFAADRLDVGPARLTPLTADAPV
;
A
#
# COMPACT_ATOMS: atom_id res chain seq x y z
N MET A 1 -2.89 -4.19 21.12
CA MET A 1 -1.98 -4.28 19.96
C MET A 1 -2.39 -5.51 19.17
N ILE A 2 -2.67 -5.35 17.87
CA ILE A 2 -3.06 -6.44 16.97
C ILE A 2 -1.77 -7.00 16.39
N VAL A 3 -1.52 -8.29 16.62
CA VAL A 3 -0.33 -9.00 16.15
C VAL A 3 -0.67 -9.74 14.85
N PRO A 4 0.12 -9.60 13.78
CA PRO A 4 -0.07 -10.32 12.53
C PRO A 4 -0.01 -11.84 12.71
N VAL A 5 -0.91 -12.56 12.04
CA VAL A 5 -0.86 -14.03 11.95
C VAL A 5 0.39 -14.46 11.17
N GLN A 6 0.74 -13.70 10.13
CA GLN A 6 1.94 -13.89 9.33
C GLN A 6 2.68 -12.57 9.21
N LYS A 7 4.01 -12.62 9.24
CA LYS A 7 4.88 -11.45 9.16
C LYS A 7 6.11 -11.78 8.34
N ASP A 8 6.68 -10.77 7.67
CA ASP A 8 7.99 -10.87 7.05
C ASP A 8 8.11 -12.11 6.13
N ASP A 9 9.07 -12.99 6.37
CA ASP A 9 9.33 -14.17 5.52
C ASP A 9 8.14 -15.13 5.44
N VAL A 10 7.36 -15.24 6.53
CA VAL A 10 6.18 -16.11 6.57
C VAL A 10 5.10 -15.57 5.64
N LEU A 11 4.86 -14.25 5.68
CA LEU A 11 3.92 -13.59 4.77
C LEU A 11 4.38 -13.72 3.31
N LEU A 12 5.67 -13.49 3.05
CA LEU A 12 6.21 -13.59 1.68
C LEU A 12 6.09 -15.02 1.12
N ALA A 13 6.36 -16.03 1.94
CA ALA A 13 6.23 -17.42 1.54
C ALA A 13 4.78 -17.78 1.18
N ASP A 14 3.80 -17.32 1.98
CA ASP A 14 2.38 -17.54 1.73
C ASP A 14 1.89 -16.85 0.45
N VAL A 15 2.27 -15.58 0.25
CA VAL A 15 1.99 -14.81 -0.97
C VAL A 15 2.61 -15.46 -2.21
N ALA A 16 3.82 -16.02 -2.09
CA ALA A 16 4.45 -16.75 -3.18
C ALA A 16 3.74 -18.08 -3.47
N ALA A 17 3.38 -18.85 -2.44
CA ALA A 17 2.70 -20.15 -2.58
C ALA A 17 1.33 -20.02 -3.25
N ALA A 18 0.59 -18.94 -2.95
CA ALA A 18 -0.70 -18.62 -3.58
C ALA A 18 -0.64 -18.52 -5.12
N ARG A 19 0.54 -18.41 -5.74
CA ARG A 19 0.68 -18.45 -7.21
C ARG A 19 0.34 -19.82 -7.81
N ALA A 20 0.35 -20.89 -7.01
CA ALA A 20 -0.03 -22.22 -7.45
C ALA A 20 -1.54 -22.37 -7.70
N GLU A 21 -2.36 -21.41 -7.26
CA GLU A 21 -3.82 -21.42 -7.37
C GLU A 21 -4.33 -20.20 -8.17
N PRO A 22 -4.01 -20.08 -9.47
CA PRO A 22 -4.25 -18.84 -10.24
C PRO A 22 -5.74 -18.46 -10.37
N GLU A 23 -6.64 -19.43 -10.25
CA GLU A 23 -8.09 -19.22 -10.32
C GLU A 23 -8.69 -18.74 -8.98
N ALA A 24 -7.95 -18.88 -7.87
CA ALA A 24 -8.38 -18.42 -6.56
C ALA A 24 -8.04 -16.93 -6.38
N LEU A 25 -8.96 -16.20 -5.75
CA LEU A 25 -8.73 -14.84 -5.27
C LEU A 25 -8.15 -14.92 -3.86
N HIS A 26 -6.88 -14.56 -3.70
CA HIS A 26 -6.24 -14.49 -2.40
C HIS A 26 -6.26 -13.05 -1.87
N LEU A 27 -6.50 -12.91 -0.57
CA LEU A 27 -6.61 -11.63 0.12
C LEU A 27 -5.83 -11.68 1.44
N TRP A 28 -4.91 -10.74 1.63
CA TRP A 28 -4.20 -10.54 2.90
C TRP A 28 -4.51 -9.15 3.45
N TRP A 29 -4.98 -9.09 4.69
CA TRP A 29 -5.11 -7.84 5.42
C TRP A 29 -3.76 -7.46 6.04
N LEU A 30 -3.27 -6.27 5.70
CA LEU A 30 -1.95 -5.77 6.12
C LEU A 30 -2.03 -4.79 7.30
N GLY A 31 -3.24 -4.56 7.82
CA GLY A 31 -3.55 -3.57 8.86
C GLY A 31 -4.16 -2.28 8.30
N GLN A 32 -4.90 -1.55 9.14
CA GLN A 32 -5.71 -0.39 8.72
C GLN A 32 -6.64 -0.78 7.55
N SER A 33 -6.63 -0.05 6.45
CA SER A 33 -7.34 -0.32 5.20
C SER A 33 -6.42 -0.96 4.14
N GLY A 34 -5.23 -1.40 4.54
CA GLY A 34 -4.25 -2.02 3.68
C GLY A 34 -4.62 -3.46 3.33
N PHE A 35 -4.79 -3.76 2.04
CA PHE A 35 -5.05 -5.12 1.56
C PHE A 35 -4.19 -5.48 0.36
N LEU A 36 -3.52 -6.63 0.41
CA LEU A 36 -2.92 -7.26 -0.77
C LEU A 36 -3.93 -8.24 -1.37
N VAL A 37 -4.16 -8.14 -2.67
CA VAL A 37 -4.98 -9.05 -3.46
C VAL A 37 -4.12 -9.72 -4.51
N GLN A 38 -4.23 -11.04 -4.65
CA GLN A 38 -3.61 -11.79 -5.74
C GLN A 38 -4.65 -12.61 -6.49
N TRP A 39 -4.65 -12.49 -7.83
CA TRP A 39 -5.50 -13.27 -8.72
C TRP A 39 -4.86 -13.38 -10.11
N GLN A 40 -4.92 -14.56 -10.73
CA GLN A 40 -4.31 -14.82 -12.05
C GLN A 40 -2.84 -14.36 -12.16
N GLY A 41 -2.07 -14.58 -11.08
CA GLY A 41 -0.66 -14.20 -11.01
C GLY A 41 -0.37 -12.69 -10.90
N ARG A 42 -1.41 -11.84 -10.84
CA ARG A 42 -1.29 -10.39 -10.65
C ARG A 42 -1.56 -9.99 -9.20
N ARG A 43 -0.92 -8.91 -8.76
CA ARG A 43 -1.00 -8.38 -7.39
C ARG A 43 -1.44 -6.92 -7.37
N LEU A 44 -2.50 -6.66 -6.61
CA LEU A 44 -3.07 -5.34 -6.36
C LEU A 44 -2.98 -5.03 -4.86
N LEU A 45 -2.45 -3.85 -4.52
CA LEU A 45 -2.28 -3.39 -3.15
C LEU A 45 -3.18 -2.17 -2.89
N PHE A 46 -4.17 -2.32 -2.03
CA PHE A 46 -5.05 -1.24 -1.61
C PHE A 46 -4.48 -0.51 -0.40
N ASP A 47 -4.49 0.82 -0.45
CA ASP A 47 -4.26 1.76 0.66
C ASP A 47 -3.19 1.31 1.67
N PRO A 48 -1.95 1.01 1.24
CA PRO A 48 -0.96 0.44 2.14
C PRO A 48 -0.47 1.48 3.14
N TYR A 49 -0.59 1.14 4.43
CA TYR A 49 0.03 1.85 5.54
C TYR A 49 0.96 0.91 6.33
N LEU A 50 2.20 0.86 5.88
CA LEU A 50 3.27 -0.03 6.35
C LEU A 50 4.44 0.75 6.97
N SER A 51 4.18 1.95 7.46
CA SER A 51 5.13 2.76 8.22
C SER A 51 4.55 3.18 9.57
N ASP A 52 5.36 3.87 10.37
CA ASP A 52 4.94 4.52 11.62
C ASP A 52 4.85 6.05 11.45
N SER A 53 4.69 6.55 10.22
CA SER A 53 4.75 8.00 9.91
C SER A 53 3.77 8.84 10.72
N LEU A 54 2.52 8.37 10.89
CA LEU A 54 1.52 9.03 11.73
C LEU A 54 1.87 8.95 13.23
N THR A 55 2.35 7.81 13.72
CA THR A 55 2.80 7.70 15.11
C THR A 55 3.93 8.69 15.39
N THR A 56 4.92 8.80 14.49
CA THR A 56 6.00 9.79 14.59
C THR A 56 5.46 11.23 14.53
N LYS A 57 4.55 11.53 13.60
CA LYS A 57 3.94 12.86 13.42
C LYS A 57 3.21 13.34 14.68
N TYR A 58 2.51 12.45 15.37
CA TYR A 58 1.71 12.77 16.55
C TYR A 58 2.40 12.46 17.88
N ALA A 59 3.66 12.03 17.87
CA ALA A 59 4.38 11.64 19.09
C ALA A 59 4.51 12.78 20.11
N ALA A 60 4.58 14.03 19.63
CA ALA A 60 4.73 15.23 20.46
C ALA A 60 3.41 15.97 20.76
N THR A 61 2.25 15.41 20.38
CA THR A 61 0.94 16.03 20.65
C THR A 61 0.31 15.48 21.93
N ASP A 62 -0.74 16.15 22.41
CA ASP A 62 -1.57 15.72 23.54
C ASP A 62 -2.39 14.44 23.25
N LYS A 63 -2.41 13.99 21.99
CA LYS A 63 -3.12 12.81 21.50
C LYS A 63 -2.21 11.98 20.60
N PRO A 64 -1.30 11.17 21.18
CA PRO A 64 -0.41 10.32 20.40
C PRO A 64 -1.22 9.31 19.59
N HIS A 65 -0.97 9.25 18.28
CA HIS A 65 -1.59 8.28 17.39
C HIS A 65 -0.73 7.02 17.33
N VAL A 66 -0.82 6.17 18.35
CA VAL A 66 -0.07 4.91 18.39
C VAL A 66 -0.72 3.91 17.44
N ARG A 67 0.05 3.42 16.47
CA ARG A 67 -0.42 2.37 15.54
C ARG A 67 -0.83 1.14 16.33
N MET A 68 -2.09 0.72 16.19
CA MET A 68 -2.63 -0.41 16.97
C MET A 68 -2.24 -1.76 16.39
N THR A 69 -2.07 -1.86 15.08
CA THR A 69 -1.65 -3.07 14.36
C THR A 69 -0.15 -3.04 14.17
N GLU A 70 0.55 -4.13 14.50
CA GLU A 70 1.99 -4.23 14.22
C GLU A 70 2.25 -4.27 12.71
N ARG A 71 3.42 -3.83 12.27
CA ARG A 71 3.77 -3.81 10.84
C ARG A 71 3.97 -5.23 10.35
N VAL A 72 3.19 -5.64 9.36
CA VAL A 72 3.23 -7.00 8.79
C VAL A 72 4.48 -7.25 7.94
N ILE A 73 4.99 -6.21 7.28
CA ILE A 73 6.20 -6.28 6.45
C ILE A 73 6.73 -4.87 6.16
N ALA A 74 8.04 -4.76 5.93
CA ALA A 74 8.63 -3.52 5.45
C ALA A 74 8.30 -3.29 3.95
N PRO A 75 7.90 -2.08 3.52
CA PRO A 75 7.43 -1.83 2.15
C PRO A 75 8.44 -2.21 1.06
N GLU A 76 9.73 -1.98 1.31
CA GLU A 76 10.83 -2.30 0.39
C GLU A 76 11.02 -3.80 0.14
N ARG A 77 10.39 -4.65 0.96
CA ARG A 77 10.41 -6.12 0.82
C ARG A 77 9.23 -6.67 0.02
N LEU A 78 8.22 -5.85 -0.27
CA LEU A 78 7.07 -6.26 -1.07
C LEU A 78 7.38 -6.05 -2.55
N ASP A 79 7.86 -7.09 -3.22
CA ASP A 79 8.11 -7.09 -4.66
C ASP A 79 6.97 -7.74 -5.48
N GLY A 80 7.06 -7.61 -6.80
CA GLY A 80 6.10 -8.18 -7.74
C GLY A 80 4.68 -7.61 -7.60
N ILE A 81 4.54 -6.39 -7.07
CA ILE A 81 3.26 -5.68 -7.01
C ILE A 81 3.04 -4.96 -8.34
N ASP A 82 1.91 -5.23 -8.98
CA ASP A 82 1.59 -4.65 -10.29
C ASP A 82 0.92 -3.28 -10.14
N VAL A 83 -0.01 -3.17 -9.18
CA VAL A 83 -0.82 -1.98 -8.96
C VAL A 83 -0.90 -1.68 -7.47
N VAL A 84 -0.77 -0.41 -7.11
CA VAL A 84 -1.09 0.11 -5.78
C VAL A 84 -2.11 1.24 -5.89
N THR A 85 -3.00 1.36 -4.92
CA THR A 85 -4.00 2.42 -4.88
C THR A 85 -3.89 3.27 -3.61
N SER A 86 -4.39 4.50 -3.70
CA SER A 86 -4.72 5.35 -2.55
C SER A 86 -6.13 5.89 -2.71
N SER A 87 -7.07 5.47 -1.88
CA SER A 87 -8.49 5.85 -2.01
C SER A 87 -8.74 7.35 -1.86
N HIS A 88 -7.99 8.03 -1.00
CA HIS A 88 -8.06 9.48 -0.77
C HIS A 88 -6.72 10.01 -0.25
N ASN A 89 -6.67 11.30 0.10
CA ASN A 89 -5.42 12.02 0.33
C ASN A 89 -4.92 12.04 1.79
N HIS A 90 -5.61 11.36 2.71
CA HIS A 90 -5.15 11.24 4.09
C HIS A 90 -3.89 10.39 4.18
N THR A 91 -3.02 10.70 5.15
CA THR A 91 -1.67 10.12 5.23
C THR A 91 -1.69 8.63 5.57
N ASP A 92 -2.74 8.09 6.18
CA ASP A 92 -2.93 6.65 6.40
C ASP A 92 -3.36 5.88 5.13
N HIS A 93 -3.65 6.57 4.02
CA HIS A 93 -3.98 5.95 2.73
C HIS A 93 -3.00 6.35 1.62
N LEU A 94 -2.36 7.51 1.77
CA LEU A 94 -1.34 8.08 0.88
C LEU A 94 -0.04 8.32 1.65
N ASP A 95 0.50 7.26 2.24
CA ASP A 95 1.69 7.34 3.09
C ASP A 95 2.97 7.31 2.27
N ALA A 96 3.69 8.43 2.20
CA ALA A 96 4.95 8.51 1.46
C ALA A 96 6.01 7.53 1.98
N ALA A 97 6.07 7.33 3.31
CA ALA A 97 7.00 6.40 3.94
C ALA A 97 6.71 4.92 3.62
N THR A 98 5.52 4.61 3.11
CA THR A 98 5.17 3.29 2.56
C THR A 98 5.36 3.26 1.04
N LEU A 99 4.82 4.25 0.34
CA LEU A 99 4.72 4.22 -1.12
C LEU A 99 6.05 4.45 -1.82
N GLN A 100 6.93 5.33 -1.31
CA GLN A 100 8.24 5.57 -1.93
C GLN A 100 9.14 4.32 -1.95
N PRO A 101 9.39 3.62 -0.81
CA PRO A 101 10.15 2.37 -0.83
C PRO A 101 9.46 1.26 -1.64
N LEU A 102 8.13 1.19 -1.64
CA LEU A 102 7.39 0.25 -2.47
C LEU A 102 7.59 0.51 -3.98
N MET A 103 7.56 1.78 -4.40
CA MET A 103 7.82 2.19 -5.78
C MET A 103 9.26 1.88 -6.20
N ALA A 104 10.22 2.01 -5.28
CA ALA A 104 11.62 1.64 -5.53
C ALA A 104 11.79 0.12 -5.70
N ALA A 105 11.12 -0.68 -4.87
CA ALA A 105 11.12 -2.14 -4.98
C ALA A 105 10.38 -2.66 -6.23
N ASN A 106 9.45 -1.87 -6.77
CA ASN A 106 8.64 -2.22 -7.95
C ASN A 106 8.70 -1.11 -9.02
N PRO A 107 9.78 -1.03 -9.83
CA PRO A 107 9.94 0.05 -10.82
C PRO A 107 8.79 0.14 -11.85
N GLY A 108 8.14 -1.00 -12.16
CA GLY A 108 6.98 -1.09 -13.06
C GLY A 108 5.62 -0.83 -12.40
N LEU A 109 5.57 -0.53 -11.11
CA LEU A 109 4.32 -0.37 -10.33
C LEU A 109 3.43 0.72 -10.90
N THR A 110 2.16 0.41 -11.18
CA THR A 110 1.13 1.42 -11.46
C THR A 110 0.61 1.98 -10.14
N VAL A 111 0.67 3.31 -9.96
CA VAL A 111 0.17 3.99 -8.76
C VAL A 111 -1.14 4.69 -9.10
N VAL A 112 -2.26 4.13 -8.68
CA VAL A 112 -3.60 4.67 -8.98
C VAL A 112 -4.05 5.59 -7.86
N VAL A 113 -4.48 6.80 -8.23
CA VAL A 113 -5.01 7.80 -7.29
C VAL A 113 -6.27 8.45 -7.88
N PRO A 114 -7.17 9.00 -7.04
CA PRO A 114 -8.26 9.84 -7.53
C PRO A 114 -7.71 10.95 -8.42
N ALA A 115 -8.31 11.17 -9.58
CA ALA A 115 -7.86 12.19 -10.53
C ALA A 115 -7.73 13.58 -9.89
N ALA A 116 -8.63 13.92 -8.97
CA ALA A 116 -8.60 15.16 -8.20
C ALA A 116 -7.38 15.29 -7.27
N ASN A 117 -6.74 14.18 -6.90
CA ASN A 117 -5.62 14.13 -5.96
C ASN A 117 -4.24 14.04 -6.65
N VAL A 118 -4.16 13.98 -7.98
CA VAL A 118 -2.89 13.76 -8.70
C VAL A 118 -1.80 14.77 -8.29
N ALA A 119 -2.10 16.07 -8.30
CA ALA A 119 -1.11 17.09 -7.97
C ALA A 119 -0.61 16.96 -6.52
N PHE A 120 -1.53 16.72 -5.59
CA PHE A 120 -1.21 16.55 -4.18
C PHE A 120 -0.43 15.25 -3.90
N ALA A 121 -0.79 14.16 -4.58
CA ALA A 121 -0.09 12.89 -4.47
C ALA A 121 1.31 12.96 -5.08
N ALA A 122 1.47 13.66 -6.20
CA ALA A 122 2.77 13.87 -6.84
C ALA A 122 3.73 14.63 -5.89
N ASP A 123 3.25 15.72 -5.29
CA ASP A 123 3.99 16.49 -4.29
C ASP A 123 4.37 15.64 -3.07
N ARG A 124 3.39 14.92 -2.49
CA ARG A 124 3.62 14.08 -1.32
C ARG A 124 4.61 12.94 -1.56
N LEU A 125 4.56 12.35 -2.74
CA LEU A 125 5.41 11.21 -3.10
C LEU A 125 6.76 11.64 -3.68
N ASP A 126 6.98 12.94 -3.88
CA ASP A 126 8.17 13.50 -4.53
C ASP A 126 8.41 12.89 -5.93
N VAL A 127 7.35 12.85 -6.74
CA VAL A 127 7.40 12.33 -8.11
C VAL A 127 6.68 13.26 -9.09
N GLY A 128 7.02 13.15 -10.38
CA GLY A 128 6.28 13.84 -11.43
C GLY A 128 4.84 13.30 -11.55
N PRO A 129 3.82 14.15 -11.85
CA PRO A 129 2.43 13.71 -12.01
C PRO A 129 2.22 12.56 -12.99
N ALA A 130 3.07 12.46 -14.03
CA ALA A 130 3.04 11.37 -15.01
C ALA A 130 3.39 9.98 -14.43
N ARG A 131 3.95 9.92 -13.21
CA ARG A 131 4.20 8.66 -12.49
C ARG A 131 2.92 8.04 -11.91
N LEU A 132 1.85 8.82 -11.86
CA LEU A 132 0.56 8.45 -11.26
C LEU A 132 -0.49 8.20 -12.35
N THR A 133 -1.36 7.23 -12.11
CA THR A 133 -2.50 6.91 -12.96
C THR A 133 -3.77 7.48 -12.34
N PRO A 134 -4.36 8.54 -12.94
CA PRO A 134 -5.60 9.10 -12.43
C PRO A 134 -6.78 8.16 -12.67
N LEU A 135 -7.63 8.01 -11.67
CA LEU A 135 -8.93 7.34 -11.79
C LEU A 135 -10.06 8.32 -11.46
N THR A 136 -11.06 8.40 -12.34
CA THR A 136 -12.32 9.12 -12.12
C THR A 136 -13.44 8.12 -11.91
N ALA A 137 -14.39 8.41 -11.02
CA ALA A 137 -15.54 7.52 -10.77
C ALA A 137 -16.38 7.24 -12.03
N ASP A 138 -16.41 8.21 -12.96
CA ASP A 138 -17.27 8.18 -14.15
C ASP A 138 -16.51 7.87 -15.45
N ALA A 139 -15.24 7.43 -15.38
CA ALA A 139 -14.55 6.99 -16.60
C ALA A 139 -15.20 5.70 -17.11
N PRO A 140 -15.69 5.63 -18.36
CA PRO A 140 -16.11 4.37 -18.93
C PRO A 140 -14.89 3.43 -19.01
N VAL A 141 -15.11 2.18 -18.59
CA VAL A 141 -14.15 1.07 -18.70
C VAL A 141 -14.10 0.59 -20.14
#